data_AF-A0ABD5ID11-F1
#
_entry.id   AF-A0ABD5ID11-F1
#
_cell.length_a   1.000
_cell.length_b   1.000
_cell.length_c   1.000
_cell.angle_alpha   90.00
_cell.angle_beta   90.00
_cell.angle_gamma   90.00
#
_symmetry.space_group_name_H-M   'P 1'
#
loop_
_entity.id
_entity.type
_entity.pdbx_description
1 polymer ?
#
loop_
_entity_poly.entity_id
_entity_poly.type
_entity_poly.pdbx_seq_one_letter_code
_entity_poly.pdbx_strand_id
1 'polypeptide(L)'
;MSSITPTEVGSFFLSLVVPITTGVVAAGFTAYFALNRFYREKWWEKKLVAYNQLIDKLFEFKDLYSRASYITEMEFEADRGLRDYPKVSVDWNKINEVRAQVRRLYVLSPISFSIHVKVLLDDLLKKDNDNLYSIHEEGYPEFIGYGEMTEVIQSSIDAIVEDARSELKFN
;
A
#
# COMPACT_ATOMS: atom_id res chain seq x y z
N MET A 1 -15.51 -71.29 22.51
CA MET A 1 -15.00 -70.20 21.65
C MET A 1 -16.21 -69.36 21.28
N SER A 2 -16.36 -68.14 21.82
CA SER A 2 -17.53 -67.30 21.51
C SER A 2 -17.38 -66.76 20.08
N SER A 3 -18.24 -67.21 19.18
CA SER A 3 -18.33 -66.68 17.82
C SER A 3 -18.93 -65.29 17.87
N ILE A 4 -18.17 -64.28 17.47
CA ILE A 4 -18.67 -62.91 17.32
C ILE A 4 -19.72 -62.92 16.22
N THR A 5 -20.96 -62.57 16.54
CA THR A 5 -22.04 -62.55 15.55
C THR A 5 -21.95 -61.31 14.65
N PRO A 6 -22.34 -61.37 13.36
CA PRO A 6 -22.31 -60.21 12.46
C PRO A 6 -23.05 -58.98 13.01
N THR A 7 -24.07 -59.21 13.82
CA THR A 7 -24.87 -58.22 14.56
C THR A 7 -24.09 -57.49 15.66
N GLU A 8 -23.18 -58.17 16.37
CA GLU A 8 -22.30 -57.56 17.37
C GLU A 8 -21.21 -56.70 16.71
N VAL A 9 -20.67 -57.13 15.56
CA VAL A 9 -19.69 -56.34 14.80
C VAL A 9 -20.33 -55.08 14.20
N GLY A 10 -21.55 -55.19 13.66
CA GLY A 10 -22.29 -54.06 13.11
C GLY A 10 -22.69 -53.02 14.17
N SER A 11 -23.08 -53.46 15.37
CA SER A 11 -23.42 -52.55 16.48
C SER A 11 -22.19 -51.85 17.06
N PHE A 12 -21.03 -52.51 17.15
CA PHE A 12 -19.76 -51.88 17.52
C PHE A 12 -19.28 -50.85 16.48
N PHE A 13 -19.41 -51.14 15.19
CA PHE A 13 -19.04 -50.21 14.13
C PHE A 13 -19.90 -48.94 14.16
N LEU A 14 -21.22 -49.08 14.33
CA LEU A 14 -22.15 -47.95 14.38
C LEU A 14 -22.04 -47.13 15.66
N SER A 15 -21.76 -47.76 16.81
CA SER A 15 -21.70 -47.08 18.11
C SER A 15 -20.36 -46.42 18.43
N LEU A 16 -19.26 -46.90 17.83
CA LEU A 16 -17.92 -46.43 18.15
C LEU A 16 -17.23 -45.75 16.97
N VAL A 17 -17.22 -46.38 15.79
CA VAL A 17 -16.46 -45.88 14.63
C VAL A 17 -17.14 -44.66 14.01
N VAL A 18 -18.47 -44.65 13.86
CA VAL A 18 -19.21 -43.52 13.28
C VAL A 18 -19.10 -42.24 14.13
N PRO A 19 -19.27 -42.28 15.47
CA PRO A 19 -19.11 -41.09 16.29
C PRO A 19 -17.67 -40.58 16.35
N ILE A 20 -16.68 -41.48 16.41
CA ILE A 20 -15.26 -41.09 16.39
C ILE A 20 -14.90 -40.43 15.06
N THR A 21 -15.27 -41.04 13.93
CA THR A 21 -14.96 -40.47 12.61
C THR A 21 -15.68 -39.14 12.39
N THR A 22 -16.93 -39.02 12.82
CA THR A 22 -17.68 -37.76 12.75
C THR A 22 -17.06 -36.69 13.64
N GLY A 23 -16.62 -37.04 14.85
CA GLY A 23 -15.91 -36.14 15.76
C GLY A 23 -14.58 -35.65 15.19
N VAL A 24 -13.79 -36.54 14.57
CA VAL A 24 -12.53 -36.19 13.90
C VAL A 24 -12.77 -35.27 12.69
N VAL A 25 -13.77 -35.58 11.87
CA VAL A 25 -14.14 -34.77 10.71
C VAL A 25 -14.63 -33.39 11.13
N ALA A 26 -15.53 -33.31 12.12
CA ALA A 26 -16.05 -32.05 12.65
C ALA A 26 -14.94 -31.19 13.27
N ALA A 27 -14.01 -31.80 14.01
CA ALA A 27 -12.83 -31.10 14.54
C ALA A 27 -11.93 -30.57 13.42
N GLY A 28 -11.70 -31.36 12.36
CA GLY A 28 -10.95 -30.93 11.18
C GLY A 28 -11.57 -29.73 10.47
N PHE A 29 -12.89 -29.74 10.26
CA PHE A 29 -13.61 -28.61 9.67
C PHE A 29 -13.56 -27.36 10.54
N THR A 30 -13.73 -27.52 11.86
CA THR A 30 -13.65 -26.40 12.81
C THR A 30 -12.26 -25.78 12.82
N ALA A 31 -11.21 -26.62 12.85
CA ALA A 31 -9.83 -26.17 12.78
C ALA A 31 -9.53 -25.45 11.45
N TYR A 32 -9.99 -26.01 10.32
CA TYR A 32 -9.85 -25.38 9.01
C TYR A 32 -10.53 -24.00 8.95
N PHE A 33 -11.77 -23.89 9.44
CA PHE A 33 -12.50 -22.64 9.45
C PHE A 33 -11.84 -21.59 10.33
N ALA A 34 -11.41 -21.96 11.54
CA ALA A 34 -10.70 -21.08 12.46
C ALA A 34 -9.38 -20.59 11.86
N LEU A 35 -8.61 -21.49 11.24
CA LEU A 35 -7.33 -21.16 10.62
C LEU A 35 -7.52 -20.21 9.43
N ASN A 36 -8.50 -20.48 8.56
CA ASN A 36 -8.79 -19.63 7.41
C ASN A 36 -9.26 -18.22 7.82
N ARG A 37 -10.09 -18.13 8.87
CA ARG A 37 -10.48 -16.84 9.46
C ARG A 37 -9.29 -16.08 10.01
N PHE A 38 -8.43 -16.75 10.78
CA PHE A 38 -7.22 -16.13 11.35
C PHE A 38 -6.25 -15.64 10.27
N TYR A 39 -6.03 -16.42 9.21
CA TYR A 39 -5.23 -15.97 8.08
C TYR A 39 -5.84 -14.76 7.39
N ARG A 40 -7.16 -14.71 7.23
CA ARG A 40 -7.85 -13.53 6.68
C ARG A 40 -7.70 -12.29 7.56
N GLU A 41 -7.92 -12.41 8.86
CA GLU A 41 -7.75 -11.29 9.80
C GLU A 41 -6.31 -10.78 9.81
N LYS A 42 -5.32 -11.67 9.92
CA LYS A 42 -3.90 -11.29 9.86
C LYS A 42 -3.49 -10.70 8.51
N TRP A 43 -4.04 -11.20 7.42
CA TRP A 43 -3.73 -10.68 6.09
C TRP A 43 -4.34 -9.28 5.90
N TRP A 44 -5.54 -9.06 6.44
CA TRP A 44 -6.18 -7.76 6.47
C TRP A 44 -5.37 -6.72 7.28
N GLU A 45 -4.90 -7.10 8.49
CA GLU A 45 -4.03 -6.23 9.30
C GLU A 45 -2.74 -5.86 8.56
N LYS A 46 -2.10 -6.84 7.91
CA LYS A 46 -0.89 -6.60 7.12
C LYS A 46 -1.14 -5.64 5.96
N LYS A 47 -2.27 -5.78 5.25
CA LYS A 47 -2.66 -4.86 4.19
C LYS A 47 -2.86 -3.45 4.75
N LEU A 48 -3.62 -3.29 5.84
CA LEU A 48 -3.83 -1.98 6.47
C LEU A 48 -2.51 -1.29 6.83
N VAL A 49 -1.57 -2.02 7.43
CA VAL A 49 -0.23 -1.50 7.76
C VAL A 49 0.51 -1.07 6.49
N ALA A 50 0.46 -1.87 5.43
CA ALA A 50 1.11 -1.52 4.17
C ALA A 50 0.50 -0.25 3.56
N TYR A 51 -0.84 -0.11 3.55
CA TYR A 51 -1.51 1.08 3.02
C TYR A 51 -1.15 2.33 3.81
N ASN A 52 -1.15 2.25 5.15
CA ASN A 52 -0.73 3.37 5.99
C ASN A 52 0.72 3.80 5.69
N GLN A 53 1.65 2.83 5.61
CA GLN A 53 3.03 3.11 5.27
C GLN A 53 3.18 3.78 3.90
N LEU A 54 2.38 3.37 2.91
CA LEU A 54 2.39 3.99 1.59
C LEU A 54 1.84 5.42 1.63
N ILE A 55 0.69 5.62 2.26
CA ILE A 55 0.02 6.92 2.37
C ILE A 55 0.92 7.91 3.11
N ASP A 56 1.52 7.50 4.23
CA ASP A 56 2.46 8.33 5.00
C ASP A 56 3.63 8.81 4.13
N LYS A 57 4.19 7.90 3.31
CA LYS A 57 5.31 8.25 2.42
C LYS A 57 4.90 9.17 1.29
N LEU A 58 3.70 9.01 0.75
CA LEU A 58 3.17 9.91 -0.27
C LEU A 58 2.87 11.30 0.29
N PHE A 59 2.38 11.41 1.53
CA PHE A 59 2.23 12.71 2.19
C PHE A 59 3.57 13.39 2.45
N GLU A 60 4.58 12.64 2.93
CA GLU A 60 5.94 13.15 3.08
C GLU A 60 6.48 13.65 1.72
N PHE A 61 6.24 12.90 0.65
CA PHE A 61 6.64 13.27 -0.70
C PHE A 61 5.96 14.55 -1.18
N LYS A 62 4.65 14.68 -0.95
CA LYS A 62 3.86 15.87 -1.27
C LYS A 62 4.38 17.11 -0.54
N ASP A 63 4.62 17.02 0.76
CA ASP A 63 5.11 18.15 1.57
C ASP A 63 6.47 18.65 1.06
N LEU A 64 7.36 17.72 0.69
CA LEU A 64 8.67 18.08 0.14
C LEU A 64 8.55 18.80 -1.21
N TYR A 65 7.66 18.36 -2.10
CA TYR A 65 7.41 19.05 -3.39
C TYR A 65 6.78 20.42 -3.19
N SER A 66 5.83 20.53 -2.25
CA SER A 66 5.21 21.81 -1.91
C SER A 66 6.24 22.82 -1.38
N ARG A 67 7.16 22.36 -0.51
CA ARG A 67 8.28 23.19 -0.03
C ARG A 67 9.26 23.55 -1.15
N ALA A 68 9.57 22.61 -2.04
CA ALA A 68 10.43 22.86 -3.19
C ALA A 68 9.84 23.94 -4.10
N SER A 69 8.54 23.84 -4.40
CA SER A 69 7.79 24.86 -5.16
C SER A 69 7.88 26.23 -4.49
N TYR A 70 7.62 26.30 -3.18
CA TYR A 70 7.70 27.55 -2.44
C TYR A 70 9.12 28.16 -2.46
N ILE A 71 10.16 27.36 -2.20
CA ILE A 71 11.55 27.87 -2.16
C ILE A 71 11.99 28.37 -3.53
N THR A 72 11.72 27.60 -4.58
CA THR A 72 12.09 27.96 -5.95
C THR A 72 11.30 29.16 -6.48
N GLU A 73 10.07 29.39 -6.00
CA GLU A 73 9.31 30.62 -6.25
C GLU A 73 10.02 31.82 -5.62
N MET A 74 10.46 31.70 -4.37
CA MET A 74 11.20 32.77 -3.69
C MET A 74 12.52 33.09 -4.41
N GLU A 75 13.25 32.07 -4.90
CA GLU A 75 14.47 32.24 -5.68
C GLU A 75 14.18 32.96 -7.01
N PHE A 76 13.13 32.55 -7.72
CA PHE A 76 12.70 33.18 -8.97
C PHE A 76 12.29 34.66 -8.77
N GLU A 77 11.59 34.98 -7.69
CA GLU A 77 11.26 36.36 -7.33
C GLU A 77 12.50 37.18 -6.96
N ALA A 78 13.47 36.58 -6.28
CA ALA A 78 14.72 37.22 -5.89
C ALA A 78 15.61 37.53 -7.11
N ASP A 79 15.70 36.61 -8.08
CA ASP A 79 16.37 36.82 -9.38
C ASP A 79 15.83 38.06 -10.11
N ARG A 80 14.57 38.41 -9.87
CA ARG A 80 13.88 39.57 -10.45
C ARG A 80 13.96 40.83 -9.59
N GLY A 81 14.67 40.77 -8.47
CA GLY A 81 14.81 41.87 -7.52
C GLY A 81 13.53 42.22 -6.76
N LEU A 82 12.55 41.31 -6.71
CA LEU A 82 11.28 41.52 -6.02
C LEU A 82 11.39 41.26 -4.51
N ARG A 83 12.43 40.54 -4.08
CA ARG A 83 12.70 40.17 -2.68
C ARG A 83 14.15 39.74 -2.47
N ASP A 84 14.53 39.53 -1.21
CA ASP A 84 15.80 38.87 -0.86
C ASP A 84 15.74 37.36 -1.10
N TYR A 85 16.89 36.77 -1.46
CA TYR A 85 17.02 35.31 -1.59
C TYR A 85 16.68 34.59 -0.27
N PRO A 86 16.01 33.43 -0.36
CA PRO A 86 15.71 32.63 0.81
C PRO A 86 16.99 32.12 1.48
N LYS A 87 16.97 32.06 2.83
CA LYS A 87 18.07 31.47 3.61
C LYS A 87 18.01 29.94 3.69
N VAL A 88 16.98 29.35 3.11
CA VAL A 88 16.69 27.92 3.15
C VAL A 88 16.73 27.41 1.71
N SER A 89 17.40 26.29 1.50
CA SER A 89 17.46 25.59 0.21
C SER A 89 16.56 24.37 0.21
N VAL A 90 16.19 23.90 -0.98
CA VAL A 90 15.47 22.63 -1.13
C VAL A 90 16.35 21.46 -0.68
N ASP A 91 15.77 20.56 0.12
CA ASP A 91 16.45 19.32 0.54
C ASP A 91 16.26 18.20 -0.50
N TRP A 92 17.07 18.26 -1.55
CA TRP A 92 17.05 17.27 -2.63
C TRP A 92 17.40 15.86 -2.16
N ASN A 93 18.27 15.73 -1.15
CA ASN A 93 18.63 14.43 -0.60
C ASN A 93 17.40 13.77 0.03
N LYS A 94 16.62 14.55 0.79
CA LYS A 94 15.40 14.05 1.42
C LYS A 94 14.33 13.68 0.39
N ILE A 95 14.15 14.49 -0.65
CA ILE A 95 13.24 14.18 -1.77
C ILE A 95 13.64 12.85 -2.43
N ASN A 96 14.91 12.67 -2.75
CA ASN A 96 15.41 11.45 -3.37
C ASN A 96 15.26 10.22 -2.47
N GLU A 97 15.46 10.39 -1.16
CA GLU A 97 15.26 9.33 -0.16
C GLU A 97 13.79 8.86 -0.16
N VAL A 98 12.84 9.79 -0.07
CA VAL A 98 11.41 9.48 -0.05
C VAL A 98 10.97 8.88 -1.39
N ARG A 99 11.43 9.43 -2.51
CA ARG A 99 11.18 8.86 -3.85
C ARG A 99 11.65 7.40 -3.94
N ALA A 100 12.83 7.09 -3.41
CA ALA A 100 13.34 5.72 -3.38
C ALA A 100 12.47 4.79 -2.51
N GLN A 101 11.94 5.29 -1.40
CA GLN A 101 11.00 4.54 -0.55
C GLN A 101 9.67 4.27 -1.27
N VAL A 102 9.13 5.25 -2.00
CA VAL A 102 7.93 5.06 -2.84
C VAL A 102 8.19 4.03 -3.95
N ARG A 103 9.35 4.09 -4.63
CA ARG A 103 9.75 3.08 -5.63
C ARG A 103 9.86 1.68 -5.03
N ARG A 104 10.39 1.56 -3.82
CA ARG A 104 10.46 0.27 -3.11
C ARG A 104 9.06 -0.28 -2.84
N LEU A 105 8.13 0.57 -2.42
CA LEU A 105 6.74 0.18 -2.19
C LEU A 105 6.04 -0.22 -3.50
N TYR A 106 6.33 0.45 -4.61
CA TYR A 106 5.88 0.04 -5.94
C TYR A 106 6.37 -1.37 -6.31
N VAL A 107 7.65 -1.68 -6.10
CA VAL A 107 8.20 -3.03 -6.37
C VAL A 107 7.53 -4.10 -5.52
N LEU A 108 7.19 -3.78 -4.27
CA LEU A 108 6.51 -4.69 -3.33
C LEU A 108 4.98 -4.73 -3.53
N SER A 109 4.44 -3.92 -4.43
CA SER A 109 3.00 -3.78 -4.63
C SER A 109 2.27 -5.06 -5.01
N PRO A 110 2.81 -5.98 -5.84
CA PRO A 110 2.08 -7.20 -6.20
C PRO A 110 1.79 -8.13 -5.01
N ILE A 111 2.51 -7.95 -3.90
CA ILE A 111 2.40 -8.78 -2.69
C ILE A 111 1.61 -8.05 -1.59
N SER A 112 1.70 -6.72 -1.57
CA SER A 112 1.24 -5.91 -0.43
C SER A 112 -0.04 -5.11 -0.73
N PHE A 113 -0.34 -4.83 -2.00
CA PHE A 113 -1.41 -3.94 -2.44
C PHE A 113 -2.28 -4.56 -3.52
N SER A 114 -3.36 -3.87 -3.89
CA SER A 114 -4.16 -4.20 -5.06
C SER A 114 -3.38 -3.97 -6.36
N ILE A 115 -3.86 -4.55 -7.46
CA ILE A 115 -3.32 -4.30 -8.79
C ILE A 115 -3.53 -2.84 -9.22
N HIS A 116 -4.58 -2.17 -8.73
CA HIS A 116 -4.85 -0.76 -9.05
C HIS A 116 -3.80 0.15 -8.41
N VAL A 117 -3.41 -0.09 -7.16
CA VAL A 117 -2.33 0.67 -6.50
C VAL A 117 -1.03 0.59 -7.29
N LYS A 118 -0.70 -0.59 -7.84
CA LYS A 118 0.48 -0.73 -8.70
C LYS A 118 0.41 0.22 -9.91
N VAL A 119 -0.74 0.29 -10.57
CA VAL A 119 -0.95 1.17 -11.73
C VAL A 119 -0.86 2.64 -11.32
N LEU A 120 -1.48 3.02 -10.20
CA LEU A 120 -1.42 4.39 -9.67
C LEU A 120 0.02 4.81 -9.33
N LEU A 121 0.79 3.93 -8.70
CA LEU A 121 2.19 4.19 -8.39
C LEU A 121 3.09 4.24 -9.64
N ASP A 122 2.82 3.41 -10.64
CA ASP A 122 3.53 3.46 -11.93
C ASP A 122 3.32 4.82 -12.62
N ASP A 123 2.06 5.25 -12.72
CA ASP A 123 1.69 6.54 -13.31
C ASP A 123 2.28 7.72 -12.54
N LEU A 124 2.21 7.69 -11.21
CA LEU A 124 2.83 8.70 -10.35
C LEU A 124 4.35 8.81 -10.59
N LEU A 125 5.05 7.68 -10.59
CA LEU A 125 6.50 7.65 -10.78
C LEU A 125 6.92 8.05 -12.19
N LYS A 126 6.07 7.79 -13.19
CA LYS A 126 6.29 8.26 -14.56
C LYS A 126 6.15 9.78 -14.64
N LYS A 127 5.04 10.33 -14.14
CA LYS A 127 4.80 11.78 -14.09
C LYS A 127 5.88 12.52 -13.31
N ASP A 128 6.37 11.92 -12.23
CA ASP A 128 7.51 12.46 -11.47
C ASP A 128 8.77 12.59 -12.33
N ASN A 129 9.12 11.55 -13.09
CA ASN A 129 10.30 11.59 -13.98
C ASN A 129 10.10 12.58 -15.12
N ASP A 130 8.92 12.60 -15.73
CA ASP A 130 8.59 13.50 -16.84
C ASP A 130 8.67 14.96 -16.36
N ASN A 131 8.14 15.26 -15.17
CA ASN A 131 8.22 16.59 -14.56
C ASN A 131 9.68 17.01 -14.28
N LEU A 132 10.49 16.12 -13.69
CA LEU A 132 11.91 16.41 -13.45
C LEU A 132 12.66 16.65 -14.75
N TYR A 133 12.35 15.89 -15.82
CA TYR A 133 12.93 16.11 -17.13
C TYR A 133 12.55 17.49 -17.67
N SER A 134 11.27 17.86 -17.64
CA SER A 134 10.82 19.18 -18.10
C SER A 134 11.49 20.33 -17.33
N ILE A 135 11.65 20.18 -16.01
CA ILE A 135 12.34 21.18 -15.19
C ILE A 135 13.83 21.32 -15.58
N HIS A 136 14.57 20.21 -15.61
CA HIS A 136 16.03 20.26 -15.71
C HIS A 136 16.56 20.33 -17.15
N GLU A 137 15.82 19.79 -18.11
CA GLU A 137 16.27 19.66 -19.51
C GLU A 137 15.51 20.59 -20.47
N GLU A 138 14.25 20.92 -20.18
CA GLU A 138 13.42 21.78 -21.05
C GLU A 138 13.30 23.22 -20.54
N GLY A 139 13.85 23.52 -19.35
CA GLY A 139 13.81 24.84 -18.74
C GLY A 139 12.41 25.24 -18.25
N TYR A 140 11.57 24.26 -17.92
CA TYR A 140 10.26 24.52 -17.33
C TYR A 140 10.42 25.18 -15.96
N PRO A 141 9.64 26.23 -15.63
CA PRO A 141 9.81 26.94 -14.36
C PRO A 141 9.68 26.00 -13.14
N GLU A 142 10.73 25.93 -12.34
CA GLU A 142 10.85 25.00 -11.20
C GLU A 142 9.64 25.05 -10.26
N PHE A 143 9.27 26.26 -9.82
CA PHE A 143 8.18 26.44 -8.87
C PHE A 143 6.83 25.95 -9.41
N ILE A 144 6.61 26.08 -10.72
CA ILE A 144 5.40 25.59 -11.39
C ILE A 144 5.44 24.06 -11.43
N GLY A 145 6.52 23.46 -11.92
CA GLY A 145 6.63 22.00 -12.02
C GLY A 145 6.55 21.30 -10.67
N TYR A 146 7.18 21.83 -9.63
CA TYR A 146 7.05 21.28 -8.27
C TYR A 146 5.65 21.50 -7.68
N GLY A 147 5.00 22.62 -8.02
CA GLY A 147 3.63 22.92 -7.62
C GLY A 147 2.62 21.95 -8.25
N GLU A 148 2.67 21.77 -9.57
CA GLU A 148 1.83 20.83 -10.32
C GLU A 148 2.00 19.39 -9.82
N MET A 149 3.23 18.99 -9.54
CA MET A 149 3.50 17.65 -9.00
C MET A 149 2.90 17.45 -7.60
N THR A 150 2.76 18.51 -6.79
CA THR A 150 2.07 18.44 -5.50
C THR A 150 0.59 18.04 -5.68
N GLU A 151 -0.07 18.55 -6.73
CA GLU A 151 -1.45 18.18 -7.07
C GLU A 151 -1.54 16.75 -7.60
N VAL A 152 -0.58 16.32 -8.42
CA VAL A 152 -0.48 14.94 -8.93
C VAL A 152 -0.31 13.94 -7.78
N ILE A 153 0.57 14.23 -6.81
CA ILE A 153 0.78 13.38 -5.63
C ILE A 153 -0.50 13.32 -4.80
N GLN A 154 -1.18 14.46 -4.57
CA GLN A 154 -2.43 14.48 -3.81
C GLN A 154 -3.52 13.63 -4.49
N SER A 155 -3.72 13.78 -5.79
CA SER A 155 -4.68 12.99 -6.56
C SER A 155 -4.38 11.49 -6.48
N SER A 156 -3.09 11.12 -6.48
CA SER A 156 -2.66 9.74 -6.31
C SER A 156 -2.95 9.20 -4.90
N ILE A 157 -2.75 10.02 -3.87
CA ILE A 157 -3.13 9.68 -2.48
C ILE A 157 -4.62 9.40 -2.40
N ASP A 158 -5.45 10.31 -2.92
CA ASP A 158 -6.91 10.18 -2.86
C ASP A 158 -7.40 8.91 -3.55
N ALA A 159 -6.84 8.60 -4.74
CA ALA A 159 -7.15 7.37 -5.46
C ALA A 159 -6.70 6.10 -4.72
N ILE A 160 -5.52 6.13 -4.06
CA ILE A 160 -5.02 4.99 -3.26
C ILE A 160 -5.86 4.80 -2.00
N VAL A 161 -6.32 5.88 -1.37
CA VAL A 161 -7.22 5.81 -0.19
C VAL A 161 -8.57 5.20 -0.58
N GLU A 162 -9.13 5.57 -1.72
CA GLU A 162 -10.38 4.98 -2.21
C GLU A 162 -10.21 3.49 -2.56
N ASP A 163 -9.09 3.11 -3.18
CA ASP A 163 -8.73 1.72 -3.39
C ASP A 163 -8.63 0.96 -2.05
N ALA A 164 -7.92 1.52 -1.07
CA ALA A 164 -7.77 0.94 0.27
C ALA A 164 -9.13 0.73 0.95
N ARG A 165 -10.04 1.71 0.84
CA ARG A 165 -11.41 1.62 1.36
C ARG A 165 -12.16 0.43 0.76
N SER A 166 -12.08 0.28 -0.56
CA SER A 166 -12.75 -0.81 -1.28
C SER A 166 -12.16 -2.20 -0.95
N GLU A 167 -10.83 -2.31 -0.86
CA GLU A 167 -10.09 -3.55 -0.60
C GLU A 167 -10.24 -4.02 0.85
N LEU A 168 -10.20 -3.09 1.80
CA LEU A 168 -10.31 -3.39 3.23
C LEU A 168 -11.77 -3.46 3.70
N LYS A 169 -12.74 -3.22 2.81
CA LYS A 169 -14.18 -3.23 3.11
C LYS A 169 -14.54 -2.30 4.27
N PHE A 170 -13.92 -1.12 4.32
CA PHE A 170 -14.39 -0.03 5.16
C PHE A 170 -15.68 0.53 4.54
N ASN A 171 -16.80 -0.17 4.78
CA ASN A 171 -18.14 0.32 4.49
C ASN A 171 -18.54 1.37 5.52
#